data_AF-A0A3G1GN09-F1
#
_entry.id   AF-A0A3G1GN09-F1
#
_cell.length_a   1.000
_cell.length_b   1.000
_cell.length_c   1.000
_cell.angle_alpha   90.00
_cell.angle_beta   90.00
_cell.angle_gamma   90.00
#
_symmetry.space_group_name_H-M   'P 1'
#
loop_
_entity.id
_entity.type
_entity.pdbx_description
1 polymer ?
#
loop_
_entity_poly.entity_id
_entity_poly.type
_entity_poly.pdbx_seq_one_letter_code
_entity_poly.pdbx_strand_id
1 'polypeptide(L)'
;MLICMWMVSIMLMFLNHPLSLGMILLTYTILVSLLTGMMNYNYWFSYILFLIMIGGMLILFIYMTSIASNEKFKFSSKLFIMFITFMFFMFLLL
;
A
#
# COMPACT_ATOMS: atom_id res chain seq x y z
N MET A 1 -7.62 11.81 -0.88
CA MET A 1 -7.57 10.34 -0.96
C MET A 1 -6.99 9.83 -2.27
N LEU A 2 -7.49 10.25 -3.44
CA LEU A 2 -6.94 9.83 -4.73
C LEU A 2 -5.45 10.14 -4.89
N ILE A 3 -5.02 11.33 -4.47
CA ILE A 3 -3.59 11.71 -4.45
C ILE A 3 -2.77 10.74 -3.59
N CYS A 4 -3.24 10.40 -2.38
CA CYS A 4 -2.56 9.42 -1.51
C CYS A 4 -2.49 8.03 -2.15
N MET A 5 -3.48 7.60 -2.93
CA MET A 5 -3.39 6.32 -3.65
C MET A 5 -2.33 6.34 -4.73
N TRP A 6 -2.26 7.42 -5.49
CA TRP A 6 -1.25 7.57 -6.54
C TRP A 6 0.15 7.50 -5.94
N MET A 7 0.36 8.15 -4.79
CA MET A 7 1.61 8.05 -4.02
C MET A 7 1.97 6.61 -3.70
N VAL A 8 1.04 5.88 -3.08
CA VAL A 8 1.25 4.49 -2.65
C VAL A 8 1.51 3.56 -3.83
N SER A 9 0.85 3.78 -4.98
CA SER A 9 1.09 3.01 -6.20
C SER A 9 2.48 3.25 -6.82
N ILE A 10 2.98 4.50 -6.76
CA ILE A 10 4.33 4.82 -7.21
C ILE A 10 5.37 4.22 -6.25
N MET A 11 5.10 4.20 -4.93
CA MET A 11 5.97 3.52 -3.96
C MET A 11 6.17 2.04 -4.27
N LEU A 12 5.11 1.37 -4.70
CA LEU A 12 5.10 -0.07 -5.00
C LEU A 12 6.12 -0.45 -6.07
N MET A 13 6.37 0.41 -7.06
CA MET A 13 7.31 0.14 -8.15
C MET A 13 8.78 0.10 -7.71
N PHE A 14 9.12 0.73 -6.57
CA PHE A 14 10.51 0.88 -6.13
C PHE A 14 10.91 -0.04 -4.96
N LEU A 15 9.97 -0.84 -4.44
CA LEU A 15 10.24 -1.74 -3.33
C LEU A 15 10.56 -3.15 -3.82
N ASN A 16 11.68 -3.68 -3.32
CA ASN A 16 12.14 -5.02 -3.69
C ASN A 16 11.84 -6.06 -2.62
N HIS A 17 11.70 -5.64 -1.35
CA HIS A 17 11.54 -6.60 -0.26
C HIS A 17 10.06 -7.04 -0.11
N PRO A 18 9.76 -8.35 -0.11
CA PRO A 18 8.38 -8.86 -0.10
C PRO A 18 7.56 -8.35 1.09
N LEU A 19 8.19 -8.24 2.27
CA LEU A 19 7.55 -7.68 3.47
C LEU A 19 7.15 -6.21 3.29
N SER A 20 8.02 -5.38 2.67
CA SER A 20 7.67 -3.98 2.38
C SER A 20 6.59 -3.86 1.32
N LEU A 21 6.60 -4.74 0.32
CA LEU A 21 5.56 -4.83 -0.70
C LEU A 21 4.20 -5.14 -0.06
N GLY A 22 4.17 -6.09 0.88
CA GLY A 22 2.98 -6.46 1.65
C GLY A 22 2.45 -5.30 2.50
N MET A 23 3.33 -4.54 3.17
CA MET A 23 2.89 -3.38 3.96
C MET A 23 2.29 -2.27 3.09
N ILE A 24 2.86 -2.00 1.91
CA ILE A 24 2.33 -0.99 0.97
C ILE A 24 1.02 -1.43 0.34
N LEU A 25 0.86 -2.70 0.01
CA LEU A 25 -0.41 -3.22 -0.49
C LEU A 25 -1.52 -3.12 0.59
N LEU A 26 -1.19 -3.23 1.87
CA LEU A 26 -2.16 -3.19 2.96
C LEU A 26 -2.66 -1.75 3.16
N THR A 27 -1.77 -0.77 3.09
CA THR A 27 -2.17 0.65 3.10
C THR A 27 -2.98 1.02 1.85
N TYR A 28 -2.63 0.48 0.68
CA TYR A 28 -3.39 0.70 -0.55
C TYR A 28 -4.83 0.14 -0.44
N THR A 29 -5.00 -1.08 0.07
CA THR A 29 -6.32 -1.72 0.21
C THR A 29 -7.21 -1.04 1.24
N ILE A 30 -6.65 -0.52 2.34
CA ILE A 30 -7.37 0.37 3.26
C ILE A 30 -7.85 1.64 2.53
N LEU A 31 -6.98 2.29 1.75
CA LEU A 31 -7.38 3.49 1.01
C LEU A 31 -8.50 3.20 0.00
N VAL A 32 -8.47 2.05 -0.68
CA VAL A 32 -9.49 1.64 -1.67
C VAL A 32 -10.82 1.31 -1.02
N SER A 33 -10.82 0.55 0.06
CA SER A 33 -12.05 0.25 0.80
C SER A 33 -12.69 1.53 1.37
N LEU A 34 -11.90 2.48 1.85
CA LEU A 34 -12.43 3.76 2.32
C LEU A 34 -13.00 4.62 1.18
N LEU A 35 -12.31 4.72 0.04
CA LEU A 35 -12.84 5.47 -1.12
C LEU A 35 -14.15 4.85 -1.64
N THR A 36 -14.19 3.53 -1.81
CA THR A 36 -15.39 2.83 -2.29
C THR A 36 -16.54 2.92 -1.29
N GLY A 37 -16.23 3.00 0.01
CA GLY A 37 -17.21 3.27 1.06
C GLY A 37 -17.76 4.69 1.05
N MET A 38 -16.96 5.69 0.67
CA MET A 38 -17.44 7.08 0.51
C MET A 38 -18.25 7.31 -0.76
N MET A 39 -17.98 6.54 -1.83
CA MET A 39 -18.69 6.68 -3.11
C MET A 39 -20.08 6.05 -3.12
N ASN A 40 -20.32 5.06 -2.26
CA ASN A 40 -21.58 4.31 -2.21
C ASN A 40 -22.40 4.70 -0.97
N TYR A 41 -23.72 4.67 -1.09
CA TYR A 41 -24.62 4.91 0.04
C TYR A 41 -24.53 3.82 1.13
N ASN A 42 -24.23 2.58 0.74
CA ASN A 42 -24.08 1.45 1.67
C ASN A 42 -22.65 0.91 1.65
N TYR A 43 -22.09 0.65 2.83
CA TYR A 43 -20.73 0.14 3.04
C TYR A 43 -20.56 -1.35 2.74
N TRP A 44 -21.60 -2.07 2.31
CA TRP A 44 -21.52 -3.53 2.14
C TRP A 44 -20.44 -3.94 1.13
N PHE A 45 -20.31 -3.20 0.03
CA PHE A 45 -19.32 -3.48 -1.00
C PHE A 45 -17.88 -3.17 -0.54
N SER A 46 -17.67 -2.08 0.21
CA SER A 46 -16.34 -1.73 0.73
C SER A 46 -15.87 -2.73 1.80
N TYR A 47 -16.78 -3.25 2.63
CA TYR A 47 -16.46 -4.30 3.60
C TYR A 47 -16.07 -5.63 2.95
N ILE A 48 -16.81 -6.07 1.93
CA ILE A 48 -16.47 -7.29 1.20
C ILE A 48 -15.09 -7.14 0.54
N LEU A 49 -14.83 -5.99 -0.09
CA LEU A 49 -13.55 -5.70 -0.73
C LEU A 49 -12.41 -5.71 0.28
N PHE A 50 -12.60 -5.09 1.45
CA PHE A 50 -11.61 -5.08 2.53
C PHE A 50 -11.25 -6.49 3.02
N LEU A 51 -12.27 -7.32 3.30
CA LEU A 51 -12.07 -8.66 3.86
C LEU A 51 -11.37 -9.61 2.87
N ILE A 52 -11.80 -9.60 1.60
CA ILE A 52 -11.19 -10.47 0.58
C ILE A 52 -9.73 -10.07 0.33
N MET A 53 -9.45 -8.77 0.24
CA MET A 53 -8.09 -8.28 -0.02
C MET A 53 -7.14 -8.58 1.14
N ILE A 54 -7.55 -8.35 2.39
CA ILE A 54 -6.71 -8.68 3.55
C ILE A 54 -6.48 -10.19 3.66
N GLY A 55 -7.51 -11.01 3.43
CA GLY A 55 -7.38 -12.47 3.45
C GLY A 55 -6.34 -12.97 2.45
N GLY A 56 -6.40 -12.50 1.20
CA GLY A 56 -5.41 -12.85 0.17
C GLY A 56 -4.00 -12.36 0.49
N MET A 57 -3.88 -11.18 1.10
CA MET A 57 -2.59 -10.61 1.48
C MET A 57 -1.92 -11.36 2.63
N LEU A 58 -2.68 -11.83 3.62
CA LEU A 58 -2.13 -12.62 4.74
C LEU A 58 -1.54 -13.95 4.26
N ILE A 59 -2.19 -14.61 3.29
CA ILE A 59 -1.69 -15.85 2.69
C ILE A 59 -0.36 -15.58 1.95
N LEU A 60 -0.30 -14.51 1.16
CA LEU A 60 0.93 -14.07 0.48
C LEU A 60 2.06 -13.78 1.47
N PHE A 61 1.74 -13.18 2.62
CA PHE A 61 2.73 -12.85 3.64
C PHE A 61 3.34 -14.11 4.27
N ILE A 62 2.51 -15.09 4.64
CA ILE A 62 2.96 -16.37 5.20
C ILE A 62 3.80 -17.14 4.18
N TYR A 63 3.37 -17.12 2.91
CA TYR A 63 4.09 -17.80 1.85
C TYR A 63 5.49 -17.21 1.64
N MET A 64 5.60 -15.88 1.53
CA MET A 64 6.88 -15.21 1.30
C MET A 64 7.84 -15.31 2.49
N THR A 65 7.35 -15.27 3.73
CA THR A 65 8.22 -15.47 4.92
C THR A 65 8.70 -16.91 5.04
N SER A 66 7.95 -17.89 4.53
CA SER A 66 8.39 -19.29 4.53
C SER A 66 9.46 -19.61 3.48
N ILE A 67 9.54 -18.82 2.40
CA ILE A 67 10.41 -19.09 1.25
C ILE A 67 11.67 -18.22 1.24
N ALA A 68 11.58 -16.99 1.73
CA ALA A 68 12.73 -16.09 1.80
C ALA A 68 13.43 -16.24 3.16
N SER A 69 14.67 -16.73 3.15
CA SER A 69 15.60 -16.56 4.27
C SER A 69 15.70 -15.07 4.60
N ASN A 70 15.29 -14.66 5.80
CA ASN A 70 15.30 -13.28 6.36
C ASN A 70 16.44 -12.38 5.83
N GLU A 71 16.30 -11.85 4.61
CA GLU A 71 17.22 -10.86 4.10
C GLU A 71 17.05 -9.61 4.96
N LYS A 72 18.16 -9.09 5.48
CA LYS A 72 18.10 -7.90 6.33
C LYS A 72 17.44 -6.78 5.55
N PHE A 73 16.35 -6.27 6.09
CA PHE A 73 15.60 -5.20 5.48
C PHE A 73 16.47 -3.95 5.33
N LYS A 74 16.81 -3.61 4.08
CA LYS A 74 17.59 -2.41 3.74
C LYS A 74 16.63 -1.30 3.32
N PHE A 75 16.40 -0.36 4.23
CA PHE A 75 15.71 0.88 3.88
C PHE A 75 16.61 1.75 3.00
N SER A 76 16.12 2.11 1.81
CA SER A 76 16.81 3.08 0.96
C SER A 76 16.39 4.50 1.33
N SER A 77 17.28 5.24 1.99
CA SER A 77 17.08 6.67 2.32
C SER A 77 16.80 7.53 1.08
N LYS A 78 17.36 7.17 -0.08
CA LYS A 78 17.13 7.87 -1.35
C LYS A 78 15.67 7.80 -1.81
N LEU A 79 15.02 6.63 -1.68
CA LEU A 79 13.58 6.51 -1.96
C LEU A 79 12.78 7.36 -0.97
N PHE A 80 13.13 7.31 0.32
CA PHE A 80 12.41 8.09 1.33
C PHE A 80 12.43 9.60 1.05
N ILE A 81 13.59 10.15 0.66
CA ILE A 81 13.73 11.56 0.28
C ILE A 81 12.90 11.89 -0.98
N MET A 82 12.92 11.00 -1.99
CA MET A 82 12.10 11.16 -3.20
C MET A 82 10.60 11.22 -2.88
N PHE A 83 10.13 10.47 -1.88
CA PHE A 83 8.74 10.52 -1.47
C PHE A 83 8.37 11.79 -0.72
N ILE A 84 9.26 12.29 0.15
CA ILE A 84 9.03 13.57 0.83
C ILE A 84 8.95 14.72 -0.17
N THR A 85 9.84 14.76 -1.16
CA THR A 85 9.80 15.81 -2.18
C THR A 85 8.54 15.72 -3.03
N PHE A 86 8.13 14.51 -3.44
CA PHE A 86 6.92 14.33 -4.23
C PHE A 86 5.64 14.69 -3.44
N MET A 87 5.59 14.36 -2.14
CA MET A 87 4.52 14.82 -1.25
C MET A 87 4.46 16.35 -1.13
N PHE A 88 5.62 17.00 -1.03
CA PHE A 88 5.67 18.46 -0.96
C PHE A 88 5.17 19.13 -2.25
N PHE A 89 5.57 18.61 -3.41
CA PHE A 89 5.07 19.09 -4.71
C PHE A 89 3.57 18.87 -4.88
N MET A 90 3.06 17.74 -4.41
CA MET A 90 1.63 17.43 -4.55
C MET A 90 0.78 18.19 -3.54
N PHE A 91 1.34 18.60 -2.40
CA PHE A 91 0.71 19.57 -1.50
C PHE A 91 0.67 20.97 -2.12
N LEU A 92 1.71 21.38 -2.84
CA LEU A 92 1.74 22.67 -3.56
C LEU A 92 0.77 22.72 -4.75
N LEU A 93 0.46 21.57 -5.36
CA LEU A 93 -0.48 21.44 -6.48
C LEU A 93 -1.96 21.42 -6.05
N LEU A 94 -2.22 21.20 -4.76
CA LEU A 94 -3.54 21.19 -4.15
C LEU A 94 -3.94 22.61 -3.73
#